data_AF-A0A3B0ZPD3-F1
#
_entry.id   AF-A0A3B0ZPD3-F1
#
_cell.length_a   1.000
_cell.length_b   1.000
_cell.length_c   1.000
_cell.angle_alpha   90.00
_cell.angle_beta   90.00
_cell.angle_gamma   90.00
#
_symmetry.space_group_name_H-M   'P 1'
#
loop_
_entity.id
_entity.type
_entity.pdbx_description
1 polymer ?
#
loop_
_entity_poly.entity_id
_entity_poly.type
_entity_poly.pdbx_seq_one_letter_code
_entity_poly.pdbx_strand_id
1 'polypeptide(L)'
;MDINLVNEIISCMPKERTIFRYFKDRYAFMLLERFIGEGESVATIKRSSFSGLLNKPDVKLAIANAGKGILTSTILNSVWPEDTHHFILTLGSWGSNSRRWDQTSRRGYNLVLQLNFSNEHDEQYKRMAKPKFESILNFIGHPILELEERDYFRETLAWSRIDLDFDKNEVLIEEIQCDWLRRAKNLLRNARFYRERNINMSNRWGFTGSLDNIIKYCEEVLLPYNKIWSEAMLAATIEFIDKELGIKNIYYHSDSTGYKVKKIKYDKPPRSLYSKLPSKFCFSKTNNAPDFLLQDKNFKQIYKKVDNPEWYRMAI
;
A
#
# COMPACT_ATOMS: atom_id res chain seq x y z
N MET A 1 1.83 -13.36 -13.28
CA MET A 1 1.70 -14.80 -12.96
C MET A 1 0.52 -15.42 -13.72
N ASP A 2 0.37 -16.74 -13.73
CA ASP A 2 -0.90 -17.36 -14.10
C ASP A 2 -1.92 -17.26 -12.94
N ILE A 3 -3.20 -17.51 -13.22
CA ILE A 3 -4.28 -17.38 -12.24
C ILE A 3 -4.27 -18.48 -11.17
N ASN A 4 -3.76 -19.67 -11.49
CA ASN A 4 -3.76 -20.78 -10.55
C ASN A 4 -2.80 -20.48 -9.40
N LEU A 5 -1.60 -19.97 -9.70
CA LEU A 5 -0.65 -19.53 -8.68
C LEU A 5 -1.24 -18.43 -7.78
N VAL A 6 -1.93 -17.44 -8.37
CA VAL A 6 -2.57 -16.38 -7.59
C VAL A 6 -3.65 -16.95 -6.66
N ASN A 7 -4.50 -17.84 -7.17
CA ASN A 7 -5.56 -18.47 -6.37
C ASN A 7 -5.00 -19.38 -5.27
N GLU A 8 -3.90 -20.09 -5.55
CA GLU A 8 -3.19 -20.91 -4.55
C GLU A 8 -2.72 -20.04 -3.39
N ILE A 9 -2.02 -18.93 -3.66
CA ILE A 9 -1.58 -17.99 -2.61
C ILE A 9 -2.77 -17.44 -1.82
N ILE A 10 -3.85 -17.03 -2.49
CA ILE A 10 -5.07 -16.53 -1.84
C ILE A 10 -5.68 -17.61 -0.93
N SER A 11 -5.68 -18.86 -1.36
CA SER A 11 -6.25 -19.98 -0.61
C SER A 11 -5.45 -20.36 0.63
N CYS A 12 -4.13 -20.10 0.62
CA CYS A 12 -3.23 -20.35 1.75
C CYS A 12 -3.36 -19.31 2.87
N MET A 13 -3.92 -18.13 2.58
CA MET A 13 -4.10 -17.12 3.61
C MET A 13 -5.10 -17.56 4.69
N PRO A 14 -4.88 -17.17 5.96
CA PRO A 14 -5.89 -17.31 6.99
C PRO A 14 -7.23 -16.75 6.50
N LYS A 15 -8.29 -17.55 6.66
CA LYS A 15 -9.67 -17.10 6.38
C LYS A 15 -10.19 -16.15 7.47
N GLU A 16 -9.49 -16.13 8.61
CA GLU A 16 -9.73 -15.24 9.73
C GLU A 16 -9.21 -13.81 9.45
N ARG A 17 -9.39 -12.92 10.42
CA ARG A 17 -8.97 -11.52 10.31
C ARG A 17 -7.46 -11.37 10.52
N THR A 18 -6.72 -11.12 9.45
CA THR A 18 -5.30 -10.71 9.55
C THR A 18 -5.22 -9.23 9.92
N ILE A 19 -4.88 -8.94 11.18
CA ILE A 19 -4.79 -7.57 11.69
C ILE A 19 -3.40 -7.00 11.41
N PHE A 20 -3.36 -5.88 10.68
CA PHE A 20 -2.17 -5.07 10.51
C PHE A 20 -2.29 -3.79 11.33
N ARG A 21 -1.36 -3.60 12.27
CA ARG A 21 -1.30 -2.40 13.12
C ARG A 21 -0.29 -1.42 12.55
N TYR A 22 -0.64 -0.14 12.48
CA TYR A 22 0.24 0.87 11.93
C TYR A 22 0.08 2.24 12.60
N PHE A 23 1.19 2.78 13.06
CA PHE A 23 1.34 4.18 13.48
C PHE A 23 2.32 4.88 12.54
N LYS A 24 2.36 6.22 12.58
CA LYS A 24 3.23 7.00 11.70
C LYS A 24 4.69 6.53 11.80
N ASP A 25 5.35 6.37 10.65
CA ASP A 25 6.74 5.89 10.57
C ASP A 25 6.99 4.46 11.11
N ARG A 26 5.97 3.64 11.43
CA ARG A 26 6.16 2.22 11.85
C ARG A 26 6.99 1.40 10.87
N TYR A 27 6.96 1.73 9.58
CA TYR A 27 7.80 1.10 8.57
C TYR A 27 9.30 1.12 8.92
N ALA A 28 9.77 2.15 9.64
CA ALA A 28 11.15 2.25 10.06
C ALA A 28 11.53 1.14 11.05
N PHE A 29 10.65 0.82 11.98
CA PHE A 29 10.82 -0.29 12.92
C PHE A 29 10.87 -1.62 12.19
N MET A 30 9.94 -1.83 11.25
CA MET A 30 9.84 -3.08 10.48
C MET A 30 11.09 -3.33 9.62
N LEU A 31 11.60 -2.29 8.95
CA LEU A 31 12.82 -2.40 8.16
C LEU A 31 14.07 -2.59 9.03
N LEU A 32 14.15 -1.90 10.18
CA LEU A 32 15.24 -2.08 11.12
C LEU A 32 15.23 -3.49 11.74
N GLU A 33 14.08 -3.99 12.18
CA GLU A 33 13.92 -5.35 12.72
C GLU A 33 14.44 -6.40 11.74
N ARG A 34 14.16 -6.22 10.44
CA ARG A 34 14.67 -7.09 9.40
C ARG A 34 16.19 -6.95 9.19
N PHE A 35 16.74 -5.74 9.29
CA PHE A 35 18.18 -5.50 9.11
C PHE A 35 19.02 -6.05 10.27
N ILE A 36 18.54 -5.91 11.52
CA ILE A 36 19.35 -6.22 12.71
C ILE A 36 19.39 -7.71 13.06
N GLY A 37 18.45 -8.53 12.57
CA GLY A 37 18.34 -9.93 12.96
C GLY A 37 18.14 -10.09 14.47
N GLU A 38 19.06 -10.77 15.16
CA GLU A 38 19.03 -10.92 16.62
C GLU A 38 19.46 -9.65 17.38
N GLY A 39 20.20 -8.76 16.73
CA GLY A 39 20.63 -7.49 17.28
C GLY A 39 21.85 -6.91 16.57
N GLU A 40 21.91 -5.58 16.46
CA GLU A 40 22.99 -4.90 15.77
C GLU A 40 23.32 -3.56 16.45
N SER A 41 24.59 -3.14 16.36
CA SER A 41 25.03 -1.87 16.91
C SER A 41 24.48 -0.69 16.11
N VAL A 42 24.07 0.37 16.80
CA VAL A 42 23.65 1.63 16.17
C VAL A 42 24.75 2.19 15.26
N ALA A 43 26.03 1.96 15.60
CA ALA A 43 27.16 2.37 14.77
C ALA A 43 27.25 1.62 13.43
N THR A 44 26.86 0.35 13.38
CA THR A 44 26.76 -0.41 12.13
C THR A 44 25.58 0.10 11.31
N ILE A 45 24.40 0.28 11.93
CA ILE A 45 23.20 0.76 11.23
C ILE A 45 23.44 2.14 10.59
N LYS A 46 24.15 3.05 11.29
CA LYS A 46 24.56 4.37 10.76
C LYS A 46 25.41 4.29 9.49
N ARG A 47 26.13 3.20 9.26
CA ARG A 47 26.95 2.97 8.07
C ARG A 47 26.21 2.26 6.93
N SER A 48 24.95 1.89 7.16
CA SER A 48 24.10 1.20 6.17
C SER A 48 23.15 2.15 5.43
N SER A 49 22.44 1.61 4.44
CA SER A 49 21.31 2.28 3.76
C SER A 49 20.14 2.61 4.69
N PHE A 50 20.07 2.01 5.89
CA PHE A 50 19.02 2.21 6.88
C PHE A 50 19.33 3.33 7.89
N SER A 51 20.47 4.00 7.77
CA SER A 51 20.89 5.10 8.67
C SER A 51 19.82 6.20 8.82
N GLY A 52 19.10 6.52 7.75
CA GLY A 52 18.02 7.50 7.75
C GLY A 52 16.84 7.13 8.68
N LEU A 53 16.63 5.85 8.95
CA LEU A 53 15.55 5.36 9.82
C LEU A 53 15.82 5.69 11.29
N LEU A 54 17.09 5.78 11.70
CA LEU A 54 17.49 6.14 13.07
C LEU A 54 17.08 7.57 13.46
N ASN A 55 16.76 8.41 12.48
CA ASN A 55 16.37 9.79 12.71
C ASN A 55 14.88 9.96 13.02
N LYS A 56 14.07 8.88 12.91
CA LYS A 56 12.63 8.93 13.19
C LYS A 56 12.37 9.15 14.69
N PRO A 57 11.40 10.00 15.07
CA PRO A 57 11.17 10.35 16.47
C PRO A 57 11.03 9.12 17.38
N ASP A 58 10.14 8.18 17.02
CA ASP A 58 9.89 7.00 17.85
C ASP A 58 11.06 6.01 17.83
N VAL A 59 11.84 5.96 16.74
CA VAL A 59 13.07 5.14 16.68
C VAL A 59 14.13 5.72 17.61
N LYS A 60 14.23 7.06 17.74
CA LYS A 60 15.13 7.68 18.74
C LYS A 60 14.73 7.32 20.17
N LEU A 61 13.44 7.20 20.46
CA LEU A 61 12.96 6.71 21.76
C LEU A 61 13.40 5.26 21.99
N ALA A 62 13.26 4.38 20.99
CA ALA A 62 13.75 3.01 21.06
C ALA A 62 15.28 2.96 21.32
N ILE A 63 16.06 3.79 20.62
CA ILE A 63 17.52 3.87 20.80
C ILE A 63 17.89 4.39 22.20
N ALA A 64 17.13 5.33 22.77
CA ALA A 64 17.38 5.80 24.13
C ALA A 64 17.24 4.68 25.18
N ASN A 65 16.37 3.70 24.90
CA ASN A 65 16.22 2.49 25.72
C ASN A 65 17.28 1.41 25.41
N ALA A 66 18.05 1.56 24.34
CA ALA A 66 19.09 0.63 23.94
C ALA A 66 20.40 0.89 24.71
N GLY A 67 20.50 0.30 25.92
CA GLY A 67 21.60 0.55 26.87
C GLY A 67 23.00 0.62 26.25
N LYS A 68 23.52 -0.50 25.72
CA LYS A 68 24.88 -0.57 25.13
C LYS A 68 24.96 -0.07 23.67
N GLY A 69 23.95 0.66 23.19
CA GLY A 69 23.86 1.06 21.78
C GLY A 69 23.67 -0.11 20.81
N ILE A 70 23.15 -1.24 21.30
CA ILE A 70 22.74 -2.40 20.52
C ILE A 70 21.22 -2.37 20.43
N LEU A 71 20.70 -2.28 19.21
CA LEU A 71 19.28 -2.34 18.95
C LEU A 71 18.89 -3.80 18.72
N THR A 72 17.82 -4.24 19.38
CA THR A 72 17.27 -5.59 19.24
C THR A 72 15.80 -5.53 18.86
N SER A 73 15.27 -6.62 18.32
CA SER A 73 13.85 -6.72 17.97
C SER A 73 12.95 -6.49 19.19
N THR A 74 13.36 -6.95 20.37
CA THR A 74 12.63 -6.70 21.64
C THR A 74 12.52 -5.21 21.95
N ILE A 75 13.60 -4.43 21.77
CA ILE A 75 13.58 -2.98 22.01
C ILE A 75 12.67 -2.29 20.99
N LEU A 76 12.79 -2.64 19.71
CA LEU A 76 11.92 -2.09 18.65
C LEU A 76 10.45 -2.38 18.90
N ASN A 77 10.11 -3.62 19.28
CA ASN A 77 8.74 -4.06 19.52
C ASN A 77 8.15 -3.54 20.85
N SER A 78 8.96 -2.96 21.73
CA SER A 78 8.47 -2.33 22.97
C SER A 78 7.85 -0.95 22.76
N VAL A 79 8.09 -0.31 21.61
CA VAL A 79 7.59 1.04 21.30
C VAL A 79 6.26 0.94 20.55
N TRP A 80 5.17 1.25 21.24
CA TRP A 80 3.83 1.32 20.68
C TRP A 80 3.14 2.62 21.12
N PRO A 81 3.11 3.64 20.25
CA PRO A 81 2.37 4.87 20.50
C PRO A 81 0.86 4.63 20.62
N GLU A 82 0.17 5.47 21.37
CA GLU A 82 -1.30 5.42 21.51
C GLU A 82 -2.03 5.65 20.17
N ASP A 83 -1.49 6.50 19.30
CA ASP A 83 -2.05 6.81 17.97
C ASP A 83 -1.72 5.69 16.94
N THR A 84 -2.18 4.47 17.25
CA THR A 84 -2.00 3.28 16.41
C THR A 84 -3.32 2.92 15.72
N HIS A 85 -3.29 2.88 14.39
CA HIS A 85 -4.41 2.43 13.59
C HIS A 85 -4.38 0.93 13.35
N HIS A 86 -5.58 0.36 13.22
CA HIS A 86 -5.78 -1.05 12.93
C HIS A 86 -6.37 -1.19 11.52
N PHE A 87 -5.86 -2.14 10.76
CA PHE A 87 -6.31 -2.49 9.42
C PHE A 87 -6.52 -3.99 9.33
N ILE A 88 -7.37 -4.40 8.39
CA ILE A 88 -7.55 -5.80 8.04
C ILE A 88 -6.94 -6.05 6.67
N LEU A 89 -6.01 -7.00 6.59
CA LEU A 89 -5.41 -7.42 5.33
C LEU A 89 -6.25 -8.52 4.69
N THR A 90 -6.52 -8.37 3.41
CA THR A 90 -7.12 -9.42 2.56
C THR A 90 -6.36 -9.51 1.25
N LEU A 91 -6.53 -10.63 0.54
CA LEU A 91 -5.95 -10.84 -0.78
C LEU A 91 -7.06 -10.95 -1.83
N GLY A 92 -6.77 -10.38 -2.99
CA GLY A 92 -7.55 -10.52 -4.21
C GLY A 92 -6.65 -10.72 -5.42
N SER A 93 -7.21 -10.58 -6.61
CA SER A 93 -6.47 -10.70 -7.86
C SER A 93 -6.73 -9.52 -8.79
N TRP A 94 -5.80 -9.29 -9.71
CA TRP A 94 -5.97 -8.30 -10.77
C TRP A 94 -5.39 -8.78 -12.08
N GLY A 95 -6.10 -8.49 -13.17
CA GLY A 95 -5.58 -8.64 -14.52
C GLY A 95 -6.24 -9.78 -15.28
N SER A 96 -5.73 -9.98 -16.48
CA SER A 96 -6.21 -10.95 -17.44
C SER A 96 -5.09 -11.23 -18.45
N ASN A 97 -5.44 -11.82 -19.59
CA ASN A 97 -4.51 -11.94 -20.71
C ASN A 97 -4.38 -10.63 -21.53
N SER A 98 -5.02 -9.53 -21.10
CA SER A 98 -5.04 -8.25 -21.81
C SER A 98 -4.31 -7.11 -21.10
N ARG A 99 -2.99 -7.16 -21.20
CA ARG A 99 -2.05 -6.13 -20.68
C ARG A 99 -2.44 -4.67 -20.96
N ARG A 100 -3.12 -4.38 -22.08
CA ARG A 100 -3.55 -3.02 -22.43
C ARG A 100 -4.65 -2.52 -21.50
N TRP A 101 -5.62 -3.37 -21.18
CA TRP A 101 -6.72 -3.04 -20.29
C TRP A 101 -6.28 -3.15 -18.83
N ASP A 102 -5.48 -4.17 -18.52
CA ASP A 102 -5.05 -4.46 -17.15
C ASP A 102 -3.94 -3.52 -16.63
N GLN A 103 -3.29 -2.79 -17.55
CA GLN A 103 -2.17 -1.88 -17.23
C GLN A 103 -1.08 -2.56 -16.39
N THR A 104 -0.67 -3.77 -16.79
CA THR A 104 0.36 -4.59 -16.14
C THR A 104 1.67 -4.56 -16.92
N SER A 105 2.79 -4.92 -16.29
CA SER A 105 4.10 -4.95 -16.96
C SER A 105 4.20 -6.09 -17.97
N ARG A 106 3.73 -7.29 -17.58
CA ARG A 106 3.58 -8.49 -18.43
C ARG A 106 2.13 -9.00 -18.44
N ARG A 107 1.80 -9.90 -19.37
CA ARG A 107 0.47 -10.54 -19.43
C ARG A 107 0.26 -11.46 -18.21
N GLY A 108 -1.00 -11.66 -17.84
CA GLY A 108 -1.41 -12.52 -16.74
C GLY A 108 -1.89 -11.70 -15.55
N TYR A 109 -1.77 -12.30 -14.37
CA TYR A 109 -2.40 -11.84 -13.15
C TYR A 109 -1.38 -11.32 -12.15
N ASN A 110 -1.81 -10.33 -11.38
CA ASN A 110 -1.18 -9.86 -10.16
C ASN A 110 -1.95 -10.38 -8.96
N LEU A 111 -1.20 -10.69 -7.90
CA LEU A 111 -1.76 -10.80 -6.57
C LEU A 111 -2.07 -9.39 -6.06
N VAL A 112 -3.17 -9.21 -5.35
CA VAL A 112 -3.54 -7.93 -4.77
C VAL A 112 -3.58 -8.03 -3.26
N LEU A 113 -2.79 -7.21 -2.57
CA LEU A 113 -2.94 -7.01 -1.13
C LEU A 113 -3.86 -5.82 -0.89
N GLN A 114 -4.93 -6.02 -0.13
CA GLN A 114 -5.91 -5.00 0.22
C GLN A 114 -5.71 -4.59 1.68
N LEU A 115 -5.64 -3.27 1.91
CA LEU A 115 -5.59 -2.66 3.24
C LEU A 115 -6.98 -2.11 3.56
N ASN A 116 -7.75 -2.85 4.34
CA ASN A 116 -9.12 -2.51 4.68
C ASN A 116 -9.21 -1.83 6.04
N PHE A 117 -10.25 -1.01 6.21
CA PHE A 117 -10.52 -0.30 7.46
C PHE A 117 -10.86 -1.24 8.63
N SER A 118 -10.76 -0.70 9.85
CA SER A 118 -11.24 -1.35 11.06
C SER A 118 -12.74 -1.15 11.26
N ASN A 119 -13.31 -1.88 12.24
CA ASN A 119 -14.69 -1.65 12.70
C ASN A 119 -14.91 -0.20 13.17
N GLU A 120 -13.92 0.36 13.86
CA GLU A 120 -14.00 1.72 14.43
C GLU A 120 -14.25 2.76 13.33
N HIS A 121 -13.52 2.66 12.22
CA HIS A 121 -13.76 3.52 11.07
C HIS A 121 -15.15 3.28 10.46
N ASP A 122 -15.53 2.02 10.24
CA ASP A 122 -16.80 1.67 9.60
C ASP A 122 -18.01 2.17 10.39
N GLU A 123 -17.98 2.10 11.73
CA GLU A 123 -19.02 2.66 12.60
C GLU A 123 -19.15 4.17 12.45
N GLN A 124 -18.01 4.89 12.45
CA GLN A 124 -18.00 6.33 12.24
C GLN A 124 -18.52 6.72 10.85
N TYR A 125 -18.07 6.00 9.82
CA TYR A 125 -18.50 6.19 8.44
C TYR A 125 -20.01 5.96 8.28
N LYS A 126 -20.54 4.84 8.78
CA LYS A 126 -21.97 4.52 8.72
C LYS A 126 -22.82 5.52 9.50
N ARG A 127 -22.34 5.97 10.67
CA ARG A 127 -23.05 6.96 11.50
C ARG A 127 -23.10 8.35 10.85
N MET A 128 -21.97 8.82 10.30
CA MET A 128 -21.83 10.18 9.79
C MET A 128 -22.28 10.30 8.34
N ALA A 129 -21.69 9.50 7.43
CA ALA A 129 -21.93 9.60 6.00
C ALA A 129 -23.23 8.88 5.57
N LYS A 130 -23.64 7.84 6.32
CA LYS A 130 -24.82 7.01 6.04
C LYS A 130 -24.93 6.60 4.56
N PRO A 131 -23.97 5.80 4.06
CA PRO A 131 -23.99 5.33 2.68
C PRO A 131 -25.21 4.44 2.41
N LYS A 132 -25.70 4.45 1.17
CA LYS A 132 -26.80 3.59 0.71
C LYS A 132 -26.35 2.21 0.26
N PHE A 133 -25.09 2.09 -0.10
CA PHE A 133 -24.44 0.89 -0.60
C PHE A 133 -22.95 0.98 -0.28
N GLU A 134 -22.32 -0.18 -0.20
CA GLU A 134 -20.93 -0.39 0.12
C GLU A 134 -20.01 0.07 -1.01
N SER A 135 -18.74 0.33 -0.68
CA SER A 135 -17.68 0.65 -1.64
C SER A 135 -17.95 1.86 -2.52
N ILE A 136 -18.85 2.74 -2.10
CA ILE A 136 -19.23 3.96 -2.83
C ILE A 136 -18.07 4.94 -3.05
N LEU A 137 -17.04 4.88 -2.20
CA LEU A 137 -15.81 5.66 -2.32
C LEU A 137 -14.66 4.88 -2.97
N ASN A 138 -14.88 3.63 -3.37
CA ASN A 138 -13.97 2.85 -4.21
C ASN A 138 -14.44 2.86 -5.67
N PHE A 139 -13.54 2.63 -6.62
CA PHE A 139 -13.94 2.49 -8.03
C PHE A 139 -14.29 1.03 -8.31
N ILE A 140 -15.47 0.78 -8.90
CA ILE A 140 -16.00 -0.59 -9.10
C ILE A 140 -15.09 -1.50 -9.93
N GLY A 141 -14.27 -0.91 -10.80
CA GLY A 141 -13.32 -1.66 -11.62
C GLY A 141 -11.94 -1.80 -10.99
N HIS A 142 -11.76 -1.56 -9.69
CA HIS A 142 -10.49 -1.70 -8.98
C HIS A 142 -10.55 -2.88 -7.98
N PRO A 143 -9.41 -3.50 -7.64
CA PRO A 143 -9.39 -4.75 -6.88
C PRO A 143 -9.56 -4.53 -5.38
N ILE A 144 -10.77 -4.14 -4.99
CA ILE A 144 -11.18 -3.95 -3.59
C ILE A 144 -11.76 -5.24 -3.02
N LEU A 145 -11.93 -5.29 -1.70
CA LEU A 145 -12.66 -6.39 -1.07
C LEU A 145 -14.12 -6.30 -1.53
N GLU A 146 -14.61 -7.35 -2.18
CA GLU A 146 -16.01 -7.42 -2.61
C GLU A 146 -16.89 -7.99 -1.49
N LEU A 147 -18.20 -7.71 -1.59
CA LEU A 147 -19.17 -8.37 -0.74
C LEU A 147 -19.10 -9.89 -0.95
N GLU A 148 -19.35 -10.67 0.12
CA GLU A 148 -19.39 -12.14 0.10
C GLU A 148 -18.05 -12.86 -0.11
N GLU A 149 -16.95 -12.17 -0.41
CA GLU A 149 -15.61 -12.79 -0.50
C GLU A 149 -15.11 -13.33 0.86
N ARG A 150 -15.69 -12.83 1.96
CA ARG A 150 -15.36 -13.18 3.35
C ARG A 150 -16.60 -13.10 4.23
N ASP A 151 -16.56 -13.79 5.37
CA ASP A 151 -17.59 -13.73 6.42
C ASP A 151 -17.72 -12.33 7.08
N TYR A 152 -16.81 -11.42 6.74
CA TYR A 152 -16.84 -10.03 7.16
C TYR A 152 -16.47 -9.13 5.98
N PHE A 153 -17.13 -7.98 5.90
CA PHE A 153 -16.83 -6.95 4.91
C PHE A 153 -16.28 -5.70 5.58
N ARG A 154 -15.18 -5.15 5.07
CA ARG A 154 -14.63 -3.85 5.47
C ARG A 154 -14.29 -3.07 4.22
N GLU A 155 -14.57 -1.77 4.25
CA GLU A 155 -14.24 -0.90 3.14
C GLU A 155 -12.71 -0.86 2.90
N THR A 156 -12.30 -0.89 1.63
CA THR A 156 -10.88 -0.88 1.27
C THR A 156 -10.34 0.55 1.25
N LEU A 157 -9.39 0.85 2.15
CA LEU A 157 -8.66 2.14 2.14
C LEU A 157 -7.72 2.22 0.95
N ALA A 158 -6.88 1.20 0.78
CA ALA A 158 -5.82 1.16 -0.23
C ALA A 158 -5.54 -0.28 -0.66
N TRP A 159 -4.86 -0.44 -1.79
CA TRP A 159 -4.44 -1.75 -2.28
C TRP A 159 -3.08 -1.67 -2.98
N SER A 160 -2.40 -2.82 -3.07
CA SER A 160 -1.17 -3.00 -3.84
C SER A 160 -1.28 -4.16 -4.83
N ARG A 161 -0.85 -3.93 -6.07
CA ARG A 161 -0.67 -4.99 -7.08
C ARG A 161 0.75 -5.52 -7.04
N ILE A 162 0.88 -6.84 -7.01
CA ILE A 162 2.13 -7.58 -6.82
C ILE A 162 2.29 -8.59 -7.97
N ASP A 163 3.38 -8.52 -8.74
CA ASP A 163 3.80 -9.60 -9.66
C ASP A 163 5.02 -10.28 -9.07
N LEU A 164 5.07 -11.60 -9.05
CA LEU A 164 6.19 -12.32 -8.45
C LEU A 164 6.60 -13.53 -9.27
N ASP A 165 7.77 -14.05 -8.89
CA ASP A 165 8.34 -15.27 -9.38
C ASP A 165 9.16 -15.92 -8.25
N PHE A 166 8.66 -17.07 -7.77
CA PHE A 166 9.31 -17.79 -6.66
C PHE A 166 10.66 -18.37 -7.06
N ASP A 167 10.81 -18.86 -8.30
CA ASP A 167 12.06 -19.46 -8.79
C ASP A 167 13.20 -18.43 -8.86
N LYS A 168 12.86 -17.17 -9.18
CA LYS A 168 13.82 -16.05 -9.16
C LYS A 168 13.97 -15.41 -7.79
N ASN A 169 13.11 -15.74 -6.82
CA ASN A 169 13.04 -15.05 -5.54
C ASN A 169 12.93 -13.52 -5.75
N GLU A 170 12.07 -13.12 -6.70
CA GLU A 170 11.85 -11.74 -7.10
C GLU A 170 10.37 -11.38 -7.07
N VAL A 171 10.09 -10.14 -6.69
CA VAL A 171 8.76 -9.56 -6.71
C VAL A 171 8.82 -8.14 -7.21
N LEU A 172 7.82 -7.73 -7.98
CA LEU A 172 7.57 -6.36 -8.39
C LEU A 172 6.29 -5.89 -7.72
N ILE A 173 6.42 -4.87 -6.88
CA ILE A 173 5.30 -4.03 -6.47
C ILE A 173 4.95 -3.15 -7.67
N GLU A 174 3.93 -3.57 -8.40
CA GLU A 174 3.49 -2.95 -9.65
C GLU A 174 2.88 -1.58 -9.39
N GLU A 175 2.11 -1.47 -8.33
CA GLU A 175 1.34 -0.28 -8.00
C GLU A 175 0.82 -0.32 -6.56
N ILE A 176 0.65 0.86 -5.99
CA ILE A 176 -0.21 1.09 -4.82
C ILE A 176 -1.19 2.22 -5.15
N GLN A 177 -2.45 2.08 -4.73
CA GLN A 177 -3.46 3.13 -4.90
C GLN A 177 -4.38 3.24 -3.69
N CYS A 178 -5.06 4.38 -3.60
CA CYS A 178 -6.07 4.69 -2.59
C CYS A 178 -7.23 5.43 -3.26
N ASP A 179 -8.30 4.71 -3.59
CA ASP A 179 -9.50 5.32 -4.14
C ASP A 179 -10.28 6.08 -3.09
N TRP A 180 -10.37 5.52 -1.89
CA TRP A 180 -11.22 6.02 -0.82
C TRP A 180 -10.95 7.50 -0.53
N LEU A 181 -9.70 7.83 -0.19
CA LEU A 181 -9.31 9.21 0.14
C LEU A 181 -9.35 10.12 -1.08
N ARG A 182 -9.08 9.60 -2.28
CA ARG A 182 -9.17 10.36 -3.53
C ARG A 182 -10.61 10.75 -3.83
N ARG A 183 -11.57 9.83 -3.70
CA ARG A 183 -13.00 10.10 -3.90
C ARG A 183 -13.59 10.91 -2.75
N ALA A 184 -13.14 10.70 -1.51
CA ALA A 184 -13.53 11.50 -0.35
C ALA A 184 -13.19 12.99 -0.51
N LYS A 185 -12.07 13.34 -1.16
CA LYS A 185 -11.76 14.75 -1.49
C LYS A 185 -12.80 15.38 -2.40
N ASN A 186 -13.29 14.65 -3.40
CA ASN A 186 -14.37 15.11 -4.27
C ASN A 186 -15.69 15.24 -3.50
N LEU A 187 -15.99 14.26 -2.63
CA LEU A 187 -17.16 14.30 -1.74
C LEU A 187 -17.13 15.54 -0.85
N LEU A 188 -16.00 15.82 -0.20
CA LEU A 188 -15.82 17.01 0.65
C LEU A 188 -16.02 18.31 -0.11
N ARG A 189 -15.39 18.44 -1.30
CA ARG A 189 -15.55 19.61 -2.16
C ARG A 189 -17.02 19.84 -2.52
N ASN A 190 -17.72 18.79 -2.92
CA ASN A 190 -19.13 18.86 -3.29
C ASN A 190 -19.99 19.22 -2.06
N ALA A 191 -19.75 18.59 -0.91
CA ALA A 191 -20.51 18.85 0.31
C ALA A 191 -20.40 20.32 0.76
N ARG A 192 -19.18 20.90 0.74
CA ARG A 192 -18.98 22.32 1.05
C ARG A 192 -19.71 23.24 0.07
N PHE A 193 -19.61 22.96 -1.23
CA PHE A 193 -20.30 23.73 -2.26
C PHE A 193 -21.83 23.74 -2.09
N TYR A 194 -22.42 22.58 -1.79
CA TYR A 194 -23.88 22.49 -1.57
C TYR A 194 -24.30 23.17 -0.27
N ARG A 195 -23.48 23.07 0.79
CA ARG A 195 -23.71 23.76 2.05
C ARG A 195 -23.73 25.27 1.88
N GLU A 196 -22.75 25.83 1.19
CA GLU A 196 -22.64 27.27 0.91
C GLU A 196 -23.84 27.81 0.11
N ARG A 197 -24.44 26.98 -0.74
CA ARG A 197 -25.59 27.36 -1.57
C ARG A 197 -26.94 26.99 -0.97
N ASN A 198 -26.95 26.44 0.25
CA ASN A 198 -28.15 25.93 0.91
C ASN A 198 -28.95 24.95 0.02
N ILE A 199 -28.26 24.15 -0.78
CA ILE A 199 -28.85 23.15 -1.66
C ILE A 199 -28.96 21.84 -0.89
N ASN A 200 -30.16 21.27 -0.84
CA ASN A 200 -30.36 19.97 -0.22
C ASN A 200 -29.66 18.87 -1.03
N MET A 201 -28.75 18.15 -0.37
CA MET A 201 -28.01 17.02 -0.96
C MET A 201 -28.73 15.67 -0.74
N SER A 202 -29.88 15.65 -0.07
CA SER A 202 -30.61 14.42 0.26
C SER A 202 -30.74 13.52 -0.96
N ASN A 203 -30.29 12.28 -0.83
CA ASN A 203 -30.32 11.23 -1.85
C ASN A 203 -29.39 11.41 -3.07
N ARG A 204 -28.48 12.39 -3.08
CA ARG A 204 -27.47 12.49 -4.15
C ARG A 204 -26.20 11.73 -3.77
N TRP A 205 -25.55 11.14 -4.78
CA TRP A 205 -24.25 10.45 -4.65
C TRP A 205 -24.25 9.25 -3.68
N GLY A 206 -25.43 8.66 -3.43
CA GLY A 206 -25.60 7.47 -2.59
C GLY A 206 -25.31 7.66 -1.09
N PHE A 207 -25.39 8.89 -0.58
CA PHE A 207 -25.30 9.19 0.85
C PHE A 207 -26.63 9.75 1.39
N THR A 208 -26.91 9.46 2.66
CA THR A 208 -28.08 10.00 3.39
C THR A 208 -27.68 10.79 4.64
N GLY A 209 -26.38 10.93 4.92
CA GLY A 209 -25.86 11.78 5.98
C GLY A 209 -26.10 13.27 5.69
N SER A 210 -26.16 14.08 6.75
CA SER A 210 -26.22 15.54 6.59
C SER A 210 -24.90 16.06 5.99
N LEU A 211 -24.96 17.23 5.34
CA LEU A 211 -23.77 17.88 4.78
C LEU A 211 -22.68 18.09 5.83
N ASP A 212 -23.04 18.55 7.02
CA ASP A 212 -22.08 18.77 8.10
C ASP A 212 -21.46 17.46 8.61
N ASN A 213 -22.23 16.37 8.70
CA ASN A 213 -21.68 15.08 9.09
C ASN A 213 -20.73 14.52 8.02
N ILE A 214 -21.03 14.72 6.74
CA ILE A 214 -20.15 14.29 5.64
C ILE A 214 -18.86 15.11 5.63
N ILE A 215 -18.95 16.42 5.84
CA ILE A 215 -17.80 17.31 5.97
C ILE A 215 -16.95 16.86 7.17
N LYS A 216 -17.57 16.65 8.34
CA LYS A 216 -16.91 16.18 9.56
C LYS A 216 -16.20 14.83 9.36
N TYR A 217 -16.85 13.88 8.71
CA TYR A 217 -16.24 12.59 8.38
C TYR A 217 -14.98 12.78 7.52
N CYS A 218 -15.06 13.59 6.47
CA CYS A 218 -13.92 13.82 5.58
C CYS A 218 -12.76 14.60 6.25
N GLU A 219 -13.07 15.55 7.12
CA GLU A 219 -12.08 16.46 7.72
C GLU A 219 -11.49 15.96 9.03
N GLU A 220 -12.24 15.18 9.81
CA GLU A 220 -11.81 14.68 11.12
C GLU A 220 -11.48 13.20 11.07
N VAL A 221 -12.41 12.36 10.59
CA VAL A 221 -12.24 10.89 10.62
C VAL A 221 -11.20 10.43 9.60
N LEU A 222 -11.20 11.00 8.39
CA LEU A 222 -10.25 10.62 7.34
C LEU A 222 -8.89 11.32 7.43
N LEU A 223 -8.74 12.33 8.29
CA LEU A 223 -7.50 13.11 8.38
C LEU A 223 -6.29 12.28 8.84
N PRO A 224 -6.39 11.42 9.88
CA PRO A 224 -5.30 10.54 10.28
C PRO A 224 -4.86 9.63 9.12
N TYR A 225 -5.81 8.98 8.45
CA TYR A 225 -5.54 8.08 7.31
C TYR A 225 -4.84 8.79 6.14
N ASN A 226 -5.21 10.05 5.85
CA ASN A 226 -4.53 10.85 4.82
C ASN A 226 -3.02 11.02 5.08
N LYS A 227 -2.59 11.02 6.34
CA LYS A 227 -1.18 11.21 6.73
C LYS A 227 -0.34 9.94 6.62
N ILE A 228 -0.98 8.76 6.63
CA ILE A 228 -0.29 7.48 6.78
C ILE A 228 -0.55 6.47 5.68
N TRP A 229 -1.64 6.57 4.90
CA TRP A 229 -2.11 5.47 4.04
C TRP A 229 -1.02 4.91 3.11
N SER A 230 -0.20 5.78 2.50
CA SER A 230 0.80 5.34 1.52
C SER A 230 1.94 4.59 2.18
N GLU A 231 2.31 5.00 3.40
CA GLU A 231 3.34 4.32 4.17
C GLU A 231 2.77 3.03 4.77
N ALA A 232 1.54 3.04 5.29
CA ALA A 232 0.86 1.86 5.79
C ALA A 232 0.71 0.78 4.72
N MET A 233 0.27 1.15 3.50
CA MET A 233 0.10 0.22 2.39
C MET A 233 1.43 -0.39 1.95
N LEU A 234 2.48 0.41 1.76
CA LEU A 234 3.78 -0.13 1.35
C LEU A 234 4.42 -0.97 2.46
N ALA A 235 4.28 -0.58 3.72
CA ALA A 235 4.75 -1.36 4.86
C ALA A 235 4.04 -2.71 4.96
N ALA A 236 2.71 -2.74 4.87
CA ALA A 236 1.94 -3.98 4.83
C ALA A 236 2.36 -4.88 3.65
N THR A 237 2.59 -4.27 2.49
CA THR A 237 3.04 -4.99 1.28
C THR A 237 4.39 -5.64 1.48
N ILE A 238 5.37 -4.91 2.01
CA ILE A 238 6.72 -5.44 2.27
C ILE A 238 6.70 -6.51 3.36
N GLU A 239 5.93 -6.31 4.44
CA GLU A 239 5.79 -7.30 5.51
C GLU A 239 5.15 -8.59 4.99
N PHE A 240 4.08 -8.48 4.20
CA PHE A 240 3.45 -9.62 3.55
C PHE A 240 4.42 -10.37 2.63
N ILE A 241 5.13 -9.65 1.76
CA ILE A 241 6.11 -10.24 0.85
C ILE A 241 7.22 -10.97 1.61
N ASP A 242 7.68 -10.41 2.71
CA ASP A 242 8.78 -10.98 3.48
C ASP A 242 8.38 -12.16 4.35
N LYS A 243 7.32 -11.97 5.15
CA LYS A 243 6.93 -12.92 6.20
C LYS A 243 6.04 -14.03 5.67
N GLU A 244 5.16 -13.72 4.71
CA GLU A 244 4.21 -14.70 4.17
C GLU A 244 4.72 -15.34 2.87
N LEU A 245 5.30 -14.55 1.95
CA LEU A 245 5.79 -15.10 0.68
C LEU A 245 7.27 -15.54 0.75
N GLY A 246 8.04 -15.06 1.73
CA GLY A 246 9.46 -15.39 1.86
C GLY A 246 10.37 -14.78 0.80
N ILE A 247 9.89 -13.80 0.00
CA ILE A 247 10.64 -13.25 -1.14
C ILE A 247 11.57 -12.11 -0.70
N LYS A 248 12.82 -12.15 -1.17
CA LYS A 248 13.90 -11.26 -0.70
C LYS A 248 14.26 -10.12 -1.64
N ASN A 249 14.05 -10.28 -2.95
CA ASN A 249 14.33 -9.23 -3.93
C ASN A 249 13.06 -8.48 -4.32
N ILE A 250 12.85 -7.32 -3.68
CA ILE A 250 11.66 -6.50 -3.87
C ILE A 250 11.99 -5.36 -4.83
N TYR A 251 11.31 -5.34 -5.97
CA TYR A 251 11.35 -4.27 -6.95
C TYR A 251 10.10 -3.40 -6.84
N TYR A 252 10.24 -2.13 -7.20
CA TYR A 252 9.16 -1.15 -7.25
C TYR A 252 9.38 -0.24 -8.47
N HIS A 253 8.31 0.10 -9.19
CA HIS A 253 8.42 0.95 -10.38
C HIS A 253 8.92 2.37 -10.04
N SER A 254 9.73 2.95 -10.91
CA SER A 254 9.97 4.40 -10.89
C SER A 254 8.83 5.17 -11.58
N ASP A 255 8.79 6.48 -11.33
CA ASP A 255 7.90 7.42 -12.01
C ASP A 255 8.21 7.56 -13.51
N SER A 256 9.41 7.16 -13.95
CA SER A 256 9.86 7.28 -15.34
C SER A 256 9.63 6.01 -16.17
N THR A 257 9.62 4.82 -15.55
CA THR A 257 9.63 3.54 -16.26
C THR A 257 8.25 2.88 -16.27
N GLY A 258 7.53 2.88 -15.14
CA GLY A 258 6.28 2.12 -14.99
C GLY A 258 5.20 2.48 -16.01
N TYR A 259 4.93 3.78 -16.19
CA TYR A 259 3.90 4.22 -17.14
C TYR A 259 4.28 3.88 -18.59
N LYS A 260 5.59 3.87 -18.94
CA LYS A 260 6.08 3.56 -20.28
C LYS A 260 5.88 2.08 -20.59
N VAL A 261 6.31 1.19 -19.68
CA VAL A 261 6.16 -0.26 -19.90
C VAL A 261 4.68 -0.65 -19.92
N LYS A 262 3.85 -0.05 -19.07
CA LYS A 262 2.39 -0.25 -19.03
C LYS A 262 1.62 0.43 -20.16
N LYS A 263 2.27 1.29 -20.95
CA LYS A 263 1.68 2.12 -22.03
C LYS A 263 0.53 3.02 -21.54
N ILE A 264 0.65 3.55 -20.33
CA ILE A 264 -0.31 4.50 -19.76
C ILE A 264 -0.08 5.87 -20.42
N LYS A 265 -1.15 6.47 -20.97
CA LYS A 265 -1.07 7.74 -21.74
C LYS A 265 -1.65 8.95 -21.04
N TYR A 266 -2.85 8.81 -20.45
CA TYR A 266 -3.65 9.94 -20.01
C TYR A 266 -3.36 10.31 -18.55
N ASP A 267 -3.68 9.41 -17.63
CA ASP A 267 -3.54 9.67 -16.20
C ASP A 267 -2.32 8.94 -15.65
N LYS A 268 -1.17 9.62 -15.71
CA LYS A 268 0.06 9.09 -15.12
C LYS A 268 -0.07 9.01 -13.59
N PRO A 269 0.52 7.99 -12.96
CA PRO A 269 0.47 7.88 -11.52
C PRO A 269 1.17 9.05 -10.81
N PRO A 270 0.79 9.38 -9.56
CA PRO A 270 1.37 10.48 -8.82
C PRO A 270 2.88 10.28 -8.60
N ARG A 271 3.70 11.22 -9.07
CA ARG A 271 5.16 11.14 -8.98
C ARG A 271 5.67 10.84 -7.57
N SER A 272 5.03 11.41 -6.54
CA SER A 272 5.44 11.22 -5.14
C SER A 272 5.37 9.76 -4.66
N LEU A 273 4.39 8.99 -5.12
CA LEU A 273 4.25 7.56 -4.77
C LEU A 273 5.32 6.68 -5.43
N TYR A 274 5.92 7.17 -6.52
CA TYR A 274 6.90 6.42 -7.31
C TYR A 274 8.32 7.02 -7.21
N SER A 275 8.55 7.95 -6.29
CA SER A 275 9.87 8.54 -6.05
C SER A 275 10.16 8.73 -4.57
N LYS A 276 9.33 9.52 -3.87
CA LYS A 276 9.53 9.84 -2.45
C LYS A 276 9.26 8.64 -1.56
N LEU A 277 8.21 7.89 -1.84
CA LEU A 277 7.82 6.75 -1.02
C LEU A 277 8.86 5.61 -1.02
N PRO A 278 9.32 5.06 -2.17
CA PRO A 278 10.35 4.01 -2.16
C PRO A 278 11.66 4.50 -1.52
N SER A 279 12.06 5.75 -1.75
CA SER A 279 13.24 6.34 -1.09
C SER A 279 13.10 6.38 0.44
N LYS A 280 11.92 6.73 0.98
CA LYS A 280 11.65 6.67 2.43
C LYS A 280 11.87 5.27 3.01
N PHE A 281 11.58 4.23 2.22
CA PHE A 281 11.71 2.82 2.58
C PHE A 281 13.10 2.24 2.24
N CYS A 282 14.10 3.10 2.02
CA CYS A 282 15.48 2.67 1.75
C CYS A 282 15.67 1.84 0.48
N PHE A 283 14.73 1.89 -0.47
CA PHE A 283 14.98 1.32 -1.79
C PHE A 283 16.12 2.07 -2.48
N SER A 284 16.99 1.31 -3.14
CA SER A 284 18.06 1.84 -3.98
C SER A 284 17.63 1.89 -5.44
N LYS A 285 18.06 2.91 -6.17
CA LYS A 285 17.82 2.99 -7.61
C LYS A 285 18.68 1.97 -8.35
N THR A 286 18.13 1.39 -9.41
CA THR A 286 18.84 0.47 -10.30
C THR A 286 18.31 0.57 -11.73
N ASN A 287 19.15 0.28 -12.72
CA ASN A 287 18.75 0.21 -14.13
C ASN A 287 18.43 -1.24 -14.57
N ASN A 288 18.57 -2.19 -13.64
CA ASN A 288 18.25 -3.59 -13.88
C ASN A 288 16.77 -3.83 -13.59
N ALA A 289 16.04 -4.29 -14.62
CA ALA A 289 14.68 -4.78 -14.44
C ALA A 289 14.69 -6.13 -13.70
N PRO A 290 13.57 -6.52 -13.06
CA PRO A 290 13.39 -7.89 -12.57
C PRO A 290 13.63 -8.91 -13.68
N ASP A 291 14.39 -9.96 -13.38
CA ASP A 291 14.78 -11.01 -14.33
C ASP A 291 13.55 -11.74 -14.88
N PHE A 292 12.55 -12.01 -14.03
CA PHE A 292 11.32 -12.69 -14.45
C PHE A 292 10.51 -11.90 -15.49
N LEU A 293 10.61 -10.57 -15.50
CA LEU A 293 9.98 -9.75 -16.54
C LEU A 293 10.74 -9.83 -17.85
N LEU A 294 12.08 -9.93 -17.81
CA LEU A 294 12.92 -10.04 -19.01
C LEU A 294 12.73 -11.37 -19.74
N GLN A 295 12.15 -12.37 -19.09
CA GLN A 295 11.71 -13.63 -19.71
C GLN A 295 10.45 -13.46 -20.55
N ASP A 296 9.60 -12.46 -20.28
CA ASP A 296 8.44 -12.15 -21.10
C ASP A 296 8.86 -11.42 -22.38
N LYS A 297 8.61 -12.05 -23.54
CA LYS A 297 9.00 -11.53 -24.86
C LYS A 297 8.40 -10.15 -25.13
N ASN A 298 7.17 -9.89 -24.73
CA ASN A 298 6.48 -8.63 -25.01
C ASN A 298 7.04 -7.50 -24.15
N PHE A 299 7.23 -7.75 -22.86
CA PHE A 299 7.88 -6.83 -21.94
C PHE A 299 9.27 -6.47 -22.47
N LYS A 300 10.09 -7.47 -22.82
CA LYS A 300 11.44 -7.26 -23.34
C LYS A 300 11.47 -6.36 -24.59
N GLN A 301 10.52 -6.54 -25.52
CA GLN A 301 10.42 -5.68 -26.71
C GLN A 301 10.06 -4.23 -26.39
N ILE A 302 9.22 -4.01 -25.38
CA ILE A 302 8.81 -2.67 -24.95
C ILE A 302 9.94 -2.01 -24.15
N TYR A 303 10.54 -2.76 -23.23
CA TYR A 303 11.61 -2.30 -22.36
C TYR A 303 12.82 -1.81 -23.16
N LYS A 304 13.17 -2.48 -24.27
CA LYS A 304 14.22 -2.02 -25.22
C LYS A 304 13.98 -0.63 -25.81
N LYS A 305 12.73 -0.14 -25.82
CA LYS A 305 12.35 1.18 -26.34
C LYS A 305 12.21 2.23 -25.23
N VAL A 306 12.44 1.84 -23.98
CA VAL A 306 12.40 2.76 -22.85
C VAL A 306 13.77 3.40 -22.71
N ASP A 307 13.86 4.70 -22.96
CA ASP A 307 15.09 5.43 -22.70
C ASP A 307 15.33 5.55 -21.19
N ASN A 308 16.55 5.23 -20.78
CA ASN A 308 17.06 5.30 -19.40
C ASN A 308 16.09 4.68 -18.38
N PRO A 309 15.82 3.36 -18.47
CA PRO A 309 14.93 2.72 -17.53
C PRO A 309 15.55 2.71 -16.13
N GLU A 310 14.71 2.98 -15.14
CA GLU A 310 15.08 3.05 -13.72
C GLU A 310 14.04 2.32 -12.89
N TRP A 311 14.49 1.63 -11.86
CA TRP A 311 13.70 0.87 -10.92
C TRP A 311 14.17 1.18 -9.50
N TYR A 312 13.31 0.92 -8.54
CA TYR A 312 13.71 0.83 -7.14
C TYR A 312 13.87 -0.65 -6.80
N ARG A 313 14.96 -1.00 -6.13
CA ARG A 313 15.23 -2.34 -5.63
C ARG A 313 15.59 -2.27 -4.15
N MET A 314 15.03 -3.20 -3.40
CA MET A 314 15.36 -3.48 -2.02
C MET A 314 15.66 -4.98 -1.93
N ALA A 315 16.94 -5.29 -1.76
CA ALA A 315 17.39 -6.65 -1.46
C ALA A 315 17.60 -6.71 0.05
N ILE A 316 17.03 -7.73 0.69
CA ILE A 316 17.07 -7.85 2.14
C ILE A 316 17.23 -9.29 2.56
#